data_AF-A0A4Z0M0B0-F1
#
_entry.id   AF-A0A4Z0M0B0-F1
#
_cell.length_a   1.000
_cell.length_b   1.000
_cell.length_c   1.000
_cell.angle_alpha   90.00
_cell.angle_beta   90.00
_cell.angle_gamma   90.00
#
_symmetry.space_group_name_H-M   'P 1'
#
loop_
_entity.id
_entity.type
_entity.pdbx_description
1 polymer ?
#
loop_
_entity_poly.entity_id
_entity_poly.type
_entity_poly.pdbx_seq_one_letter_code
_entity_poly.pdbx_strand_id
1 'polypeptide(L)'
;MPPAHHAHRRPRQGAGRPPARDRGGTVECRGVSAGCLPVGRVGDDHLPIGAVSAEYLPATGEACLDLVLLHGWGANREIWRPLLGRLRPWANLTLLDIPGLAPGLDIDADALDGLLDAVLAACPPRAVYLGWSLGGQLAIELAHRHPQRVAALVTLASNPRFVAGDGWPGMAPTTFTAFCDSAQADPVATLRRFDSLQSEGAPAPRPLLRDLRRLRGDTAGAPLAALAWLQQLDHRAALAGLPQPRLHLLAEQDALVPAAIAQPLRELAGPDAVVEVIPGACHLLPLTEADQVAAHLRDACERWGLLQLQPSQPPALDKRDVAASFSRAAATYDSVARLQREVGERLLEILGSEPGAGRCVLDLGSGTGHFCEALQRARPGSQYLGLDLAEGMVRYARGHHDGEARWLVADAESLPLASASCDLVFSSLAIQWCPRPALLFAEIARVLRPGGRCVFATLGPGTLAELRAAWAAADHYQHVNDFLPASALAAAAQGVPGLQLRLERHDMRLAYTEVRDLLLELKTLGAHNVNRQRPAGLTPPGALRSMLAAYEAQRKNGLLPASYEVYFGVMDKT
;
A
#
# COMPACT_ATOMS: atom_id res chain seq x y z
N MET A 1 -6.67 61.00 39.83
CA MET A 1 -6.03 60.85 41.16
C MET A 1 -5.93 59.36 41.50
N PRO A 2 -4.81 58.92 42.09
CA PRO A 2 -4.31 57.53 42.13
C PRO A 2 -4.59 56.88 43.51
N PRO A 3 -3.95 55.77 44.01
CA PRO A 3 -2.51 55.37 44.02
C PRO A 3 -2.26 53.95 43.44
N ALA A 4 -1.08 53.43 43.04
CA ALA A 4 0.38 53.63 43.21
C ALA A 4 1.09 52.50 44.01
N HIS A 5 2.28 52.11 43.49
CA HIS A 5 3.43 51.33 44.04
C HIS A 5 3.61 49.88 43.50
N HIS A 6 4.64 49.51 42.70
CA HIS A 6 6.13 49.62 42.72
C HIS A 6 6.83 48.32 43.19
N ALA A 7 7.63 47.70 42.30
CA ALA A 7 8.89 46.99 42.61
C ALA A 7 9.63 46.63 41.29
N HIS A 8 10.64 47.41 40.89
CA HIS A 8 12.09 47.14 40.98
C HIS A 8 12.70 46.18 39.92
N ARG A 9 13.35 46.79 38.91
CA ARG A 9 14.47 46.26 38.11
C ARG A 9 15.80 46.76 38.70
N ARG A 10 16.86 45.94 38.67
CA ARG A 10 18.26 46.34 38.36
C ARG A 10 19.13 45.12 37.95
N PRO A 11 20.25 45.34 37.23
CA PRO A 11 20.81 44.43 36.22
C PRO A 11 22.16 43.78 36.61
N ARG A 12 22.69 42.87 35.78
CA ARG A 12 24.10 42.47 35.81
C ARG A 12 24.76 42.59 34.42
N GLN A 13 25.94 43.22 34.46
CA GLN A 13 26.86 43.51 33.35
C GLN A 13 27.84 42.33 33.12
N GLY A 14 28.25 42.14 31.87
CA GLY A 14 29.65 42.36 31.44
C GLY A 14 30.75 41.32 31.72
N ALA A 15 31.17 40.67 30.63
CA ALA A 15 32.56 40.47 30.16
C ALA A 15 33.51 39.49 30.86
N GLY A 16 34.10 38.60 30.04
CA GLY A 16 35.31 37.82 30.36
C GLY A 16 35.81 36.97 29.18
N ARG A 17 36.72 37.53 28.36
CA ARG A 17 37.70 36.81 27.51
C ARG A 17 38.91 36.42 28.39
N PRO A 18 39.72 35.38 28.06
CA PRO A 18 40.99 35.58 27.32
C PRO A 18 41.47 34.29 26.56
N PRO A 19 42.75 34.13 26.13
CA PRO A 19 43.45 34.84 25.04
C PRO A 19 44.08 33.90 23.98
N ALA A 20 44.69 34.51 22.96
CA ALA A 20 45.39 33.89 21.82
C ALA A 20 46.90 33.67 22.04
N ARG A 21 47.51 32.77 21.23
CA ARG A 21 48.91 32.76 20.71
C ARG A 21 48.88 31.96 19.39
N ASP A 22 49.25 32.39 18.19
CA ASP A 22 50.30 33.24 17.59
C ASP A 22 51.41 32.41 16.89
N ARG A 23 51.88 32.97 15.75
CA ARG A 23 52.97 32.60 14.82
C ARG A 23 52.57 31.64 13.67
N GLY A 24 52.69 31.96 12.39
CA GLY A 24 53.45 32.98 11.67
C GLY A 24 54.35 32.30 10.63
N GLY A 25 54.29 32.70 9.35
CA GLY A 25 55.28 32.29 8.34
C GLY A 25 54.77 32.16 6.89
N THR A 26 54.90 33.24 6.13
CA THR A 26 54.72 33.42 4.68
C THR A 26 55.74 32.69 3.81
N VAL A 27 55.36 32.19 2.62
CA VAL A 27 56.10 32.37 1.33
C VAL A 27 55.11 32.30 0.15
N GLU A 28 55.07 33.38 -0.65
CA GLU A 28 54.50 33.39 -2.01
C GLU A 28 55.52 32.87 -3.03
N CYS A 29 55.06 32.18 -4.10
CA CYS A 29 55.50 32.47 -5.47
C CYS A 29 54.58 31.80 -6.52
N ARG A 30 54.25 32.58 -7.56
CA ARG A 30 53.30 32.30 -8.66
C ARG A 30 53.89 31.37 -9.74
N GLY A 31 53.03 30.61 -10.42
CA GLY A 31 53.35 29.91 -11.68
C GLY A 31 52.17 29.15 -12.28
N VAL A 32 51.64 29.65 -13.39
CA VAL A 32 50.42 29.27 -14.15
C VAL A 32 50.45 27.84 -14.73
N SER A 33 49.33 27.08 -14.63
CA SER A 33 48.72 26.32 -15.75
C SER A 33 47.40 25.62 -15.36
N ALA A 34 46.59 25.34 -16.38
CA ALA A 34 45.19 24.91 -16.38
C ALA A 34 44.86 23.69 -15.49
N GLY A 35 43.70 23.73 -14.82
CA GLY A 35 43.16 22.59 -14.08
C GLY A 35 41.69 22.80 -13.72
N CYS A 36 40.87 21.78 -13.94
CA CYS A 36 39.47 21.68 -13.53
C CYS A 36 39.25 22.19 -12.10
N LEU A 37 38.17 22.94 -11.90
CA LEU A 37 37.72 23.33 -10.57
C LEU A 37 37.26 22.08 -9.79
N PRO A 38 37.68 21.91 -8.52
CA PRO A 38 37.27 20.76 -7.72
C PRO A 38 35.83 20.94 -7.25
N VAL A 39 35.02 19.92 -7.47
CA VAL A 39 33.68 19.78 -6.86
C VAL A 39 33.88 19.69 -5.35
N GLY A 40 33.36 20.68 -4.62
CA GLY A 40 33.34 20.68 -3.17
C GLY A 40 32.45 19.53 -2.68
N ARG A 41 33.00 18.66 -1.82
CA ARG A 41 32.24 17.60 -1.14
C ARG A 41 31.15 18.23 -0.27
N VAL A 42 29.91 18.09 -0.73
CA VAL A 42 28.70 18.14 0.11
C VAL A 42 28.59 16.77 0.79
N GLY A 43 28.08 16.73 2.03
CA GLY A 43 28.19 15.59 2.94
C GLY A 43 27.69 14.24 2.41
N ASP A 44 28.35 13.17 2.87
CA ASP A 44 28.08 11.75 2.58
C ASP A 44 26.74 11.25 3.17
N ASP A 45 25.61 11.80 2.73
CA ASP A 45 24.26 11.29 3.02
C ASP A 45 23.62 10.59 1.79
N HIS A 46 24.43 10.01 0.90
CA HIS A 46 23.92 9.20 -0.20
C HIS A 46 23.53 7.80 0.32
N LEU A 47 22.24 7.48 0.29
CA LEU A 47 21.76 6.12 0.55
C LEU A 47 22.34 5.16 -0.52
N PRO A 48 22.79 3.95 -0.17
CA PRO A 48 23.06 2.94 -1.18
C PRO A 48 21.80 2.71 -2.03
N ILE A 49 21.96 2.40 -3.31
CA ILE A 49 20.90 2.21 -4.33
C ILE A 49 19.84 1.13 -3.94
N GLY A 50 19.95 0.52 -2.75
CA GLY A 50 19.19 -0.64 -2.30
C GLY A 50 17.79 -0.41 -1.73
N ALA A 51 17.16 0.76 -1.82
CA ALA A 51 15.82 0.96 -1.23
C ALA A 51 14.84 1.72 -2.14
N VAL A 52 14.59 1.20 -3.35
CA VAL A 52 13.33 1.54 -4.04
C VAL A 52 12.20 1.03 -3.15
N SER A 53 11.46 1.96 -2.55
CA SER A 53 10.38 1.59 -1.66
C SER A 53 9.11 1.33 -2.47
N ALA A 54 8.57 0.12 -2.38
CA ALA A 54 7.39 -0.31 -3.10
C ALA A 54 6.16 -0.41 -2.19
N GLU A 55 5.01 -0.07 -2.73
CA GLU A 55 3.71 -0.35 -2.16
C GLU A 55 2.93 -1.21 -3.14
N TYR A 56 2.60 -2.42 -2.70
CA TYR A 56 1.83 -3.37 -3.50
C TYR A 56 0.35 -3.30 -3.10
N LEU A 57 -0.51 -3.03 -4.09
CA LEU A 57 -1.95 -2.92 -3.95
C LEU A 57 -2.61 -3.94 -4.88
N PRO A 58 -2.95 -5.13 -4.38
CA PRO A 58 -3.57 -6.14 -5.23
C PRO A 58 -5.00 -5.73 -5.62
N ALA A 59 -5.49 -6.35 -6.69
CA ALA A 59 -6.79 -6.04 -7.27
C ALA A 59 -7.93 -6.30 -6.27
N THR A 60 -8.91 -5.41 -6.24
CA THR A 60 -10.12 -5.56 -5.42
C THR A 60 -11.16 -6.47 -6.07
N GLY A 61 -11.09 -6.66 -7.39
CA GLY A 61 -11.84 -7.66 -8.15
C GLY A 61 -10.98 -8.88 -8.49
N GLU A 62 -11.32 -9.58 -9.58
CA GLU A 62 -10.42 -10.58 -10.17
C GLU A 62 -9.29 -9.85 -10.89
N ALA A 63 -8.04 -10.17 -10.53
CA ALA A 63 -6.88 -9.55 -11.15
C ALA A 63 -6.75 -10.02 -12.60
N CYS A 64 -6.60 -9.08 -13.53
CA CYS A 64 -6.39 -9.38 -14.95
C CYS A 64 -4.93 -9.21 -15.39
N LEU A 65 -4.12 -8.45 -14.63
CA LEU A 65 -2.69 -8.24 -14.88
C LEU A 65 -1.99 -7.56 -13.70
N ASP A 66 -0.67 -7.47 -13.78
CA ASP A 66 0.19 -6.65 -12.94
C ASP A 66 0.57 -5.34 -13.64
N LEU A 67 0.48 -4.21 -12.92
CA LEU A 67 0.74 -2.86 -13.41
C LEU A 67 1.71 -2.12 -12.47
N VAL A 68 2.85 -1.70 -13.01
CA VAL A 68 3.86 -0.91 -12.30
C VAL A 68 3.71 0.57 -12.64
N LEU A 69 3.72 1.44 -11.63
CA LEU A 69 3.51 2.88 -11.76
C LEU A 69 4.78 3.67 -11.40
N LEU A 70 5.38 4.35 -12.38
CA LEU A 70 6.61 5.14 -12.24
C LEU A 70 6.34 6.65 -12.31
N HIS A 71 6.48 7.35 -11.19
CA HIS A 71 6.16 8.79 -11.10
C HIS A 71 7.17 9.69 -11.81
N GLY A 72 6.83 10.97 -11.98
CA GLY A 72 7.70 11.99 -12.57
C GLY A 72 8.69 12.61 -11.57
N TRP A 73 9.53 13.52 -12.08
CA TRP A 73 10.52 14.24 -11.28
C TRP A 73 9.88 15.12 -10.20
N GLY A 74 10.42 15.07 -8.98
CA GLY A 74 9.95 15.90 -7.87
C GLY A 74 8.56 15.49 -7.35
N ALA A 75 8.08 14.30 -7.72
CA ALA A 75 6.87 13.67 -7.22
C ALA A 75 7.20 12.39 -6.45
N ASN A 76 6.21 11.69 -5.93
CA ASN A 76 6.37 10.40 -5.25
C ASN A 76 5.19 9.48 -5.62
N ARG A 77 5.13 8.30 -5.03
CA ARG A 77 4.06 7.32 -5.30
C ARG A 77 2.64 7.83 -5.03
N GLU A 78 2.47 8.86 -4.20
CA GLU A 78 1.17 9.42 -3.85
C GLU A 78 0.49 10.13 -5.04
N ILE A 79 1.22 10.47 -6.09
CA ILE A 79 0.63 11.05 -7.31
C ILE A 79 -0.43 10.12 -7.94
N TRP A 80 -0.32 8.81 -7.70
CA TRP A 80 -1.20 7.80 -8.28
C TRP A 80 -2.53 7.63 -7.55
N ARG A 81 -2.71 8.21 -6.36
CA ARG A 81 -3.90 7.97 -5.51
C ARG A 81 -5.24 8.19 -6.23
N PRO A 82 -5.42 9.23 -7.07
CA PRO A 82 -6.69 9.42 -7.78
C PRO A 82 -7.02 8.30 -8.78
N LEU A 83 -6.02 7.62 -9.33
CA LEU A 83 -6.20 6.54 -10.30
C LEU A 83 -6.60 5.21 -9.66
N LEU A 84 -6.24 4.98 -8.39
CA LEU A 84 -6.35 3.64 -7.76
C LEU A 84 -7.77 3.09 -7.77
N GLY A 85 -8.78 3.94 -7.54
CA GLY A 85 -10.19 3.51 -7.54
C GLY A 85 -10.66 2.94 -8.89
N ARG A 86 -9.99 3.30 -9.99
CA ARG A 86 -10.33 2.88 -11.36
C ARG A 86 -9.50 1.70 -11.84
N LEU A 87 -8.28 1.56 -11.31
CA LEU A 87 -7.33 0.52 -11.70
C LEU A 87 -7.44 -0.74 -10.82
N ARG A 88 -7.56 -0.59 -9.49
CA ARG A 88 -7.66 -1.71 -8.55
C ARG A 88 -8.78 -2.70 -8.84
N PRO A 89 -9.93 -2.35 -9.46
CA PRO A 89 -10.94 -3.36 -9.79
C PRO A 89 -10.45 -4.49 -10.70
N TRP A 90 -9.36 -4.30 -11.46
CA TRP A 90 -8.90 -5.27 -12.47
C TRP A 90 -7.37 -5.44 -12.57
N ALA A 91 -6.57 -4.66 -11.84
CA ALA A 91 -5.11 -4.77 -11.87
C ALA A 91 -4.51 -4.82 -10.47
N ASN A 92 -3.48 -5.66 -10.30
CA ASN A 92 -2.55 -5.55 -9.18
C ASN A 92 -1.60 -4.40 -9.46
N LEU A 93 -1.40 -3.51 -8.49
CA LEU A 93 -0.63 -2.30 -8.68
C LEU A 93 0.63 -2.33 -7.83
N THR A 94 1.78 -2.02 -8.44
CA THR A 94 3.03 -1.74 -7.73
C THR A 94 3.37 -0.28 -7.89
N LEU A 95 3.30 0.47 -6.79
CA LEU A 95 3.62 1.88 -6.73
C LEU A 95 5.00 2.05 -6.08
N LEU A 96 5.87 2.86 -6.69
CA LEU A 96 7.24 3.01 -6.25
C LEU A 96 7.52 4.45 -5.80
N ASP A 97 8.29 4.63 -4.73
CA ASP A 97 9.10 5.84 -4.57
C ASP A 97 10.47 5.57 -5.16
N ILE A 98 10.81 6.32 -6.21
CA ILE A 98 12.00 6.10 -7.03
C ILE A 98 13.13 7.02 -6.55
N PRO A 99 14.25 6.50 -6.02
CA PRO A 99 15.42 7.31 -5.69
C PRO A 99 15.91 8.13 -6.89
N GLY A 100 16.31 9.37 -6.64
CA GLY A 100 16.69 10.36 -7.65
C GLY A 100 15.51 11.09 -8.30
N LEU A 101 14.27 10.57 -8.18
CA LEU A 101 13.05 11.26 -8.63
C LEU A 101 12.21 11.74 -7.45
N ALA A 102 12.13 10.93 -6.40
CA ALA A 102 11.38 11.21 -5.21
C ALA A 102 12.15 12.19 -4.31
N PRO A 103 11.54 13.30 -3.89
CA PRO A 103 12.18 14.26 -3.02
C PRO A 103 12.67 13.61 -1.71
N GLY A 104 13.92 13.87 -1.33
CA GLY A 104 14.54 13.32 -0.12
C GLY A 104 15.12 11.91 -0.28
N LEU A 105 15.12 11.33 -1.49
CA LEU A 105 15.77 10.06 -1.82
C LEU A 105 16.87 10.28 -2.87
N ASP A 106 17.84 11.14 -2.59
CA ASP A 106 18.88 11.51 -3.56
C ASP A 106 19.91 10.39 -3.79
N ILE A 107 20.28 10.21 -5.05
CA ILE A 107 21.34 9.28 -5.51
C ILE A 107 22.24 9.99 -6.51
N ASP A 108 23.37 9.37 -6.86
CA ASP A 108 24.26 9.90 -7.88
C ASP A 108 23.62 9.81 -9.29
N ALA A 109 23.97 10.74 -10.18
CA ALA A 109 23.52 10.71 -11.57
C ALA A 109 24.09 9.50 -12.35
N ASP A 110 25.28 9.00 -11.96
CA ASP A 110 25.86 7.81 -12.60
C ASP A 110 25.18 6.49 -12.17
N ALA A 111 24.22 6.56 -11.23
CA ALA A 111 23.55 5.40 -10.65
C ALA A 111 22.34 4.88 -11.44
N LEU A 112 22.07 5.38 -12.66
CA LEU A 112 20.86 5.02 -13.43
C LEU A 112 20.70 3.51 -13.59
N ASP A 113 21.78 2.79 -13.95
CA ASP A 113 21.72 1.34 -14.17
C ASP A 113 21.33 0.59 -12.89
N GLY A 114 21.98 0.93 -11.77
CA GLY A 114 21.65 0.35 -10.47
C GLY A 114 20.22 0.69 -10.02
N LEU A 115 19.73 1.89 -10.34
CA LEU A 115 18.35 2.28 -10.06
C LEU A 115 17.36 1.42 -10.83
N LEU A 116 17.60 1.18 -12.13
CA LEU A 116 16.73 0.34 -12.95
C LEU A 116 16.70 -1.11 -12.43
N ASP A 117 17.85 -1.65 -12.01
CA ASP A 117 17.92 -2.96 -11.37
C ASP A 117 17.13 -3.01 -10.06
N ALA A 118 17.25 -1.98 -9.22
CA ALA A 118 16.50 -1.87 -7.97
C ALA A 118 14.99 -1.76 -8.20
N VAL A 119 14.56 -1.01 -9.23
CA VAL A 119 13.15 -0.94 -9.66
C VAL A 119 12.66 -2.33 -10.08
N LEU A 120 13.42 -3.04 -10.92
CA LEU A 120 13.06 -4.38 -11.38
C LEU A 120 13.01 -5.42 -10.27
N ALA A 121 13.87 -5.30 -9.25
CA ALA A 121 13.87 -6.17 -8.09
C ALA A 121 12.63 -5.97 -7.21
N ALA A 122 12.08 -4.75 -7.18
CA ALA A 122 10.87 -4.42 -6.43
C ALA A 122 9.56 -4.74 -7.19
N CYS A 123 9.64 -5.16 -8.46
CA CYS A 123 8.49 -5.35 -9.35
C CYS A 123 8.23 -6.84 -9.67
N PRO A 124 6.99 -7.19 -10.07
CA PRO A 124 6.66 -8.54 -10.54
C PRO A 124 7.57 -9.01 -11.69
N PRO A 125 7.68 -10.34 -11.93
CA PRO A 125 8.51 -10.88 -13.00
C PRO A 125 8.15 -10.35 -14.39
N ARG A 126 6.88 -10.03 -14.64
CA ARG A 126 6.44 -9.37 -15.87
C ARG A 126 5.20 -8.54 -15.61
N ALA A 127 5.17 -7.29 -16.06
CA ALA A 127 4.07 -6.36 -15.82
C ALA A 127 3.89 -5.36 -16.97
N VAL A 128 2.76 -4.67 -17.01
CA VAL A 128 2.62 -3.42 -17.78
C VAL A 128 3.35 -2.31 -17.02
N TYR A 129 4.18 -1.52 -17.69
CA TYR A 129 4.89 -0.40 -17.08
C TYR A 129 4.27 0.91 -17.55
N LEU A 130 3.65 1.62 -16.61
CA LEU A 130 3.11 2.95 -16.83
C LEU A 130 4.03 3.97 -16.16
N GLY A 131 4.56 4.90 -16.96
CA GLY A 131 5.40 5.99 -16.48
C GLY A 131 4.82 7.35 -16.81
N TRP A 132 4.86 8.28 -15.86
CA TRP A 132 4.48 9.68 -16.07
C TRP A 132 5.71 10.59 -16.13
N SER A 133 5.76 11.49 -17.10
CA SER A 133 6.87 12.45 -17.26
C SER A 133 8.22 11.72 -17.36
N LEU A 134 9.22 12.07 -16.52
CA LEU A 134 10.50 11.34 -16.45
C LEU A 134 10.33 9.84 -16.13
N GLY A 135 9.33 9.44 -15.34
CA GLY A 135 9.01 8.02 -15.12
C GLY A 135 8.63 7.30 -16.42
N GLY A 136 8.10 8.02 -17.41
CA GLY A 136 7.85 7.52 -18.77
C GLY A 136 9.15 7.24 -19.54
N GLN A 137 10.17 8.09 -19.41
CA GLN A 137 11.50 7.83 -19.98
C GLN A 137 12.15 6.59 -19.33
N LEU A 138 12.05 6.46 -18.01
CA LEU A 138 12.50 5.25 -17.31
C LEU A 138 11.75 3.99 -17.76
N ALA A 139 10.43 4.09 -18.00
CA ALA A 139 9.64 2.97 -18.53
C ALA A 139 10.11 2.56 -19.94
N ILE A 140 10.47 3.52 -20.80
CA ILE A 140 11.06 3.23 -22.13
C ILE A 140 12.39 2.50 -21.95
N GLU A 141 13.24 2.95 -21.03
CA GLU A 141 14.54 2.33 -20.78
C GLU A 141 14.41 0.88 -20.26
N LEU A 142 13.48 0.64 -19.34
CA LEU A 142 13.15 -0.70 -18.85
C LEU A 142 12.63 -1.61 -19.99
N ALA A 143 11.74 -1.08 -20.84
CA ALA A 143 11.21 -1.83 -21.98
C ALA A 143 12.30 -2.19 -23.00
N HIS A 144 13.26 -1.28 -23.21
CA HIS A 144 14.37 -1.48 -24.12
C HIS A 144 15.38 -2.50 -23.59
N ARG A 145 15.82 -2.36 -22.34
CA ARG A 145 16.88 -3.18 -21.74
C ARG A 145 16.39 -4.54 -21.24
N HIS A 146 15.14 -4.61 -20.80
CA HIS A 146 14.56 -5.82 -20.20
C HIS A 146 13.21 -6.18 -20.83
N PRO A 147 13.16 -6.43 -22.15
CA PRO A 147 11.91 -6.61 -22.86
C PRO A 147 11.04 -7.76 -22.34
N GLN A 148 11.67 -8.79 -21.76
CA GLN A 148 11.01 -9.92 -21.11
C GLN A 148 10.24 -9.55 -19.83
N ARG A 149 10.61 -8.44 -19.17
CA ARG A 149 9.99 -7.94 -17.95
C ARG A 149 8.80 -7.02 -18.22
N VAL A 150 8.75 -6.41 -19.42
CA VAL A 150 7.73 -5.42 -19.79
C VAL A 150 6.73 -6.03 -20.76
N ALA A 151 5.49 -6.23 -20.31
CA ALA A 151 4.41 -6.74 -21.14
C ALA A 151 3.89 -5.70 -22.15
N ALA A 152 3.78 -4.44 -21.71
CA ALA A 152 3.44 -3.28 -22.51
C ALA A 152 4.02 -2.02 -21.87
N LEU A 153 4.26 -1.00 -22.70
CA LEU A 153 4.74 0.32 -22.29
C LEU A 153 3.61 1.33 -22.36
N VAL A 154 3.43 2.10 -21.29
CA VAL A 154 2.47 3.20 -21.23
C VAL A 154 3.18 4.45 -20.75
N THR A 155 3.05 5.56 -21.49
CA THR A 155 3.62 6.84 -21.07
C THR A 155 2.55 7.91 -20.96
N LEU A 156 2.53 8.64 -19.85
CA LEU A 156 1.67 9.79 -19.63
C LEU A 156 2.51 11.07 -19.66
N ALA A 157 2.12 12.06 -20.46
CA ALA A 157 2.76 13.38 -20.53
C ALA A 157 4.31 13.27 -20.53
N SER A 158 4.84 12.39 -21.37
CA SER A 158 6.27 12.05 -21.41
C SER A 158 6.82 12.27 -22.82
N ASN A 159 8.09 12.63 -22.89
CA ASN A 159 8.80 12.86 -24.14
C ASN A 159 10.03 11.93 -24.19
N PRO A 160 10.22 11.10 -25.23
CA PRO A 160 11.41 10.24 -25.34
C PRO A 160 12.71 11.03 -25.34
N ARG A 161 12.67 12.32 -25.72
CA ARG A 161 13.76 13.28 -25.59
C ARG A 161 13.21 14.63 -25.12
N PHE A 162 13.41 14.94 -23.84
CA PHE A 162 12.78 16.12 -23.23
C PHE A 162 13.32 17.46 -23.77
N VAL A 163 14.65 17.57 -23.92
CA VAL A 163 15.30 18.79 -24.44
C VAL A 163 15.23 18.80 -25.97
N ALA A 164 14.73 19.90 -26.55
CA ALA A 164 14.61 20.08 -27.98
C ALA A 164 15.97 20.00 -28.69
N GLY A 165 15.97 19.42 -29.89
CA GLY A 165 17.16 19.33 -30.73
C GLY A 165 16.93 18.43 -31.94
N ASP A 166 17.74 18.59 -33.00
CA ASP A 166 17.64 17.82 -34.24
C ASP A 166 16.23 17.81 -34.86
N GLY A 167 15.53 18.95 -34.78
CA GLY A 167 14.14 19.09 -35.25
C GLY A 167 13.08 18.42 -34.37
N TRP A 168 13.47 17.77 -33.27
CA TRP A 168 12.55 17.16 -32.31
C TRP A 168 11.95 18.21 -31.36
N PRO A 169 10.61 18.28 -31.21
CA PRO A 169 9.99 19.24 -30.29
C PRO A 169 10.24 18.85 -28.82
N GLY A 170 10.53 19.85 -27.99
CA GLY A 170 10.82 19.68 -26.57
C GLY A 170 11.09 21.02 -25.89
N MET A 171 11.59 20.98 -24.66
CA MET A 171 12.00 22.17 -23.93
C MET A 171 13.24 22.80 -24.58
N ALA A 172 13.25 24.12 -24.76
CA ALA A 172 14.42 24.81 -25.29
C ALA A 172 15.66 24.57 -24.39
N PRO A 173 16.84 24.25 -24.97
CA PRO A 173 18.05 23.97 -24.19
C PRO A 173 18.41 25.08 -23.20
N THR A 174 18.26 26.35 -23.59
CA THR A 174 18.55 27.51 -22.73
C THR A 174 17.60 27.61 -21.54
N THR A 175 16.30 27.36 -21.75
CA THR A 175 15.30 27.30 -20.68
C THR A 175 15.61 26.17 -19.71
N PHE A 176 16.01 25.00 -20.23
CA PHE A 176 16.36 23.84 -19.43
C PHE A 176 17.62 24.10 -18.58
N THR A 177 18.70 24.62 -19.18
CA THR A 177 19.92 24.97 -18.44
C THR A 177 19.64 25.98 -17.32
N ALA A 178 18.87 27.03 -17.59
CA ALA A 178 18.49 28.00 -16.56
C ALA A 178 17.66 27.38 -15.42
N PHE A 179 16.84 26.36 -15.73
CA PHE A 179 16.11 25.60 -14.72
C PHE A 179 17.07 24.76 -13.85
N CYS A 180 18.05 24.08 -14.45
CA CYS A 180 19.08 23.34 -13.72
C CYS A 180 19.90 24.24 -12.79
N ASP A 181 20.34 25.41 -13.27
CA ASP A 181 21.08 26.38 -12.46
C ASP A 181 20.24 26.85 -11.26
N SER A 182 18.94 27.08 -11.48
CA SER A 182 18.00 27.44 -10.42
C SER A 182 17.84 26.30 -9.40
N ALA A 183 17.73 25.05 -9.86
CA ALA A 183 17.59 23.88 -9.01
C ALA A 183 18.83 23.68 -8.12
N GLN A 184 20.03 23.90 -8.65
CA GLN A 184 21.27 23.84 -7.88
C GLN A 184 21.37 24.97 -6.84
N ALA A 185 20.91 26.18 -7.19
CA ALA A 185 20.97 27.34 -6.31
C ALA A 185 19.93 27.30 -5.18
N ASP A 186 18.69 26.92 -5.50
CA ASP A 186 17.58 26.80 -4.55
C ASP A 186 16.65 25.64 -4.96
N PRO A 187 16.93 24.40 -4.48
CA PRO A 187 16.16 23.22 -4.82
C PRO A 187 14.69 23.30 -4.40
N VAL A 188 14.39 23.95 -3.27
CA VAL A 188 13.03 24.02 -2.72
C VAL A 188 12.18 25.02 -3.51
N ALA A 189 12.72 26.22 -3.76
CA ALA A 189 12.01 27.22 -4.57
C ALA A 189 11.82 26.74 -6.02
N THR A 190 12.82 26.07 -6.58
CA THR A 190 12.74 25.54 -7.93
C THR A 190 11.69 24.45 -8.06
N LEU A 191 11.58 23.55 -7.08
CA LEU A 191 10.52 22.54 -7.08
C LEU A 191 9.11 23.19 -7.02
N ARG A 192 8.93 24.25 -6.23
CA ARG A 192 7.66 25.01 -6.21
C ARG A 192 7.34 25.69 -7.54
N ARG A 193 8.36 26.21 -8.22
CA ARG A 193 8.23 26.77 -9.57
C ARG A 193 7.85 25.68 -10.58
N PHE A 194 8.45 24.50 -10.47
CA PHE A 194 8.10 23.36 -11.29
C PHE A 194 6.65 22.91 -11.11
N ASP A 195 6.13 22.86 -9.88
CA ASP A 195 4.70 22.60 -9.64
C ASP A 195 3.79 23.56 -10.42
N SER A 196 4.22 24.83 -10.50
CA SER A 196 3.47 25.87 -11.21
C SER A 196 3.42 25.58 -12.70
N LEU A 197 4.56 25.19 -13.29
CA LEU A 197 4.64 24.75 -14.70
C LEU A 197 3.80 23.50 -14.96
N GLN A 198 3.84 22.51 -14.07
CA GLN A 198 3.04 21.28 -14.23
C GLN A 198 1.52 21.56 -14.21
N SER A 199 1.09 22.57 -13.44
CA SER A 199 -0.31 22.97 -13.32
C SER A 199 -0.78 23.96 -14.39
N GLU A 200 0.15 24.50 -15.18
CA GLU A 200 -0.17 25.43 -16.26
C GLU A 200 -1.03 24.74 -17.32
N GLY A 201 -1.98 25.47 -17.89
CA GLY A 201 -2.99 24.90 -18.79
C GLY A 201 -4.20 24.27 -18.09
N ALA A 202 -4.14 24.01 -16.78
CA ALA A 202 -5.29 23.49 -16.04
C ALA A 202 -6.41 24.53 -15.88
N PRO A 203 -7.71 24.13 -15.89
CA PRO A 203 -8.82 25.04 -15.62
C PRO A 203 -8.76 25.69 -14.22
N ALA A 204 -8.20 24.95 -13.25
CA ALA A 204 -8.09 25.38 -11.85
C ALA A 204 -6.71 25.04 -11.28
N PRO A 205 -5.67 25.86 -11.58
CA PRO A 205 -4.28 25.54 -11.19
C PRO A 205 -4.04 25.67 -9.67
N ARG A 206 -4.73 26.59 -8.98
CA ARG A 206 -4.50 26.82 -7.53
C ARG A 206 -4.87 25.61 -6.65
N PRO A 207 -6.05 24.97 -6.79
CA PRO A 207 -6.34 23.73 -6.09
C PRO A 207 -5.34 22.61 -6.39
N LEU A 208 -4.93 22.49 -7.65
CA LEU A 208 -4.00 21.46 -8.12
C LEU A 208 -2.60 21.61 -7.49
N LEU A 209 -2.11 22.84 -7.37
CA LEU A 209 -0.88 23.15 -6.64
C LEU A 209 -0.95 22.76 -5.16
N ARG A 210 -2.11 22.96 -4.52
CA ARG A 210 -2.31 22.56 -3.12
C ARG A 210 -2.30 21.04 -2.99
N ASP A 211 -2.95 20.33 -3.91
CA ASP A 211 -2.97 18.86 -3.90
C ASP A 211 -1.57 18.28 -4.15
N LEU A 212 -0.81 18.81 -5.11
CA LEU A 212 0.59 18.41 -5.35
C LEU A 212 1.45 18.56 -4.10
N ARG A 213 1.38 19.72 -3.43
CA ARG A 213 2.14 19.96 -2.19
C ARG A 213 1.72 19.02 -1.08
N ARG A 214 0.42 18.73 -0.94
CA ARG A 214 -0.10 17.77 0.05
C ARG A 214 0.42 16.36 -0.21
N LEU A 215 0.41 15.90 -1.46
CA LEU A 215 0.86 14.55 -1.83
C LEU A 215 2.37 14.37 -1.64
N ARG A 216 3.15 15.42 -1.89
CA ARG A 216 4.61 15.38 -1.77
C ARG A 216 5.14 15.63 -0.35
N GLY A 217 4.52 16.54 0.40
CA GLY A 217 5.08 17.15 1.61
C GLY A 217 5.78 18.48 1.33
N ASP A 218 5.74 19.40 2.31
CA ASP A 218 6.06 20.83 2.13
C ASP A 218 7.57 21.20 2.16
N THR A 219 8.44 20.29 2.60
CA THR A 219 9.84 20.61 2.97
C THR A 219 10.91 20.00 2.07
N ALA A 220 10.53 19.26 1.04
CA ALA A 220 11.50 18.50 0.25
C ALA A 220 12.12 19.32 -0.89
N GLY A 221 13.43 19.16 -1.11
CA GLY A 221 14.17 19.79 -2.20
C GLY A 221 14.04 19.04 -3.53
N ALA A 222 14.32 19.74 -4.63
CA ALA A 222 14.41 19.16 -5.97
C ALA A 222 15.56 18.13 -6.07
N PRO A 223 15.30 16.90 -6.54
CA PRO A 223 16.35 15.91 -6.69
C PRO A 223 17.18 16.19 -7.95
N LEU A 224 18.48 16.42 -7.79
CA LEU A 224 19.32 17.00 -8.85
C LEU A 224 19.78 15.97 -9.89
N ALA A 225 20.03 14.72 -9.49
CA ALA A 225 20.53 13.67 -10.38
C ALA A 225 19.62 13.42 -11.60
N ALA A 226 18.32 13.39 -11.37
CA ALA A 226 17.34 13.18 -12.43
C ALA A 226 17.28 14.31 -13.48
N LEU A 227 17.72 15.53 -13.14
CA LEU A 227 17.83 16.60 -14.14
C LEU A 227 18.97 16.30 -15.13
N ALA A 228 20.06 15.67 -14.69
CA ALA A 228 21.12 15.23 -15.60
C ALA A 228 20.59 14.15 -16.57
N TRP A 229 19.78 13.20 -16.08
CA TRP A 229 19.13 12.21 -16.93
C TRP A 229 18.18 12.86 -17.94
N LEU A 230 17.31 13.76 -17.48
CA LEU A 230 16.36 14.47 -18.33
C LEU A 230 17.05 15.28 -19.44
N GLN A 231 18.28 15.76 -19.19
CA GLN A 231 19.12 16.44 -20.18
C GLN A 231 19.73 15.49 -21.23
N GLN A 232 20.20 14.32 -20.79
CA GLN A 232 21.04 13.43 -21.58
C GLN A 232 20.27 12.31 -22.29
N LEU A 233 19.14 11.88 -21.71
CA LEU A 233 18.36 10.77 -22.22
C LEU A 233 17.66 11.13 -23.54
N ASP A 234 18.01 10.39 -24.58
CA ASP A 234 17.36 10.39 -25.88
C ASP A 234 16.96 8.96 -26.25
N HIS A 235 15.71 8.62 -25.95
CA HIS A 235 15.19 7.28 -26.19
C HIS A 235 14.54 7.12 -27.58
N ARG A 236 14.76 8.06 -28.52
CA ARG A 236 14.09 7.99 -29.82
C ARG A 236 14.46 6.69 -30.56
N ALA A 237 15.74 6.33 -30.58
CA ALA A 237 16.22 5.09 -31.19
C ALA A 237 15.69 3.84 -30.47
N ALA A 238 15.69 3.86 -29.13
CA ALA A 238 15.18 2.76 -28.32
C ALA A 238 13.69 2.52 -28.58
N LEU A 239 12.89 3.60 -28.60
CA LEU A 239 11.45 3.56 -28.80
C LEU A 239 11.06 2.99 -30.18
N ALA A 240 11.78 3.36 -31.24
CA ALA A 240 11.53 2.88 -32.60
C ALA A 240 11.67 1.36 -32.74
N GLY A 241 12.54 0.74 -31.93
CA GLY A 241 12.84 -0.69 -31.99
C GLY A 241 12.08 -1.56 -30.99
N LEU A 242 11.15 -0.99 -30.20
CA LEU A 242 10.50 -1.75 -29.13
C LEU A 242 9.54 -2.83 -29.70
N PRO A 243 9.60 -4.08 -29.22
CA PRO A 243 8.66 -5.13 -29.62
C PRO A 243 7.32 -5.06 -28.85
N GLN A 244 7.26 -4.39 -27.70
CA GLN A 244 6.08 -4.38 -26.84
C GLN A 244 4.99 -3.47 -27.39
N PRO A 245 3.71 -3.77 -27.14
CA PRO A 245 2.63 -2.82 -27.38
C PRO A 245 2.81 -1.52 -26.57
N ARG A 246 2.38 -0.39 -27.16
CA ARG A 246 2.64 0.96 -26.63
C ARG A 246 1.41 1.84 -26.61
N LEU A 247 1.18 2.53 -25.49
CA LEU A 247 0.21 3.60 -25.36
C LEU A 247 0.90 4.88 -24.89
N HIS A 248 0.74 5.96 -25.62
CA HIS A 248 1.23 7.28 -25.28
C HIS A 248 0.05 8.24 -25.13
N LEU A 249 -0.16 8.75 -23.91
CA LEU A 249 -1.18 9.77 -23.63
C LEU A 249 -0.48 11.10 -23.37
N LEU A 250 -0.75 12.08 -24.23
CA LEU A 250 -0.26 13.45 -24.13
C LEU A 250 -1.37 14.37 -23.64
N ALA A 251 -1.00 15.54 -23.15
CA ALA A 251 -1.93 16.58 -22.72
C ALA A 251 -1.88 17.76 -23.70
N GLU A 252 -3.04 18.28 -24.11
CA GLU A 252 -3.13 19.36 -25.10
C GLU A 252 -2.50 20.66 -24.59
N GLN A 253 -2.75 21.01 -23.33
CA GLN A 253 -2.32 22.25 -22.68
C GLN A 253 -1.08 22.04 -21.81
N ASP A 254 -0.24 21.05 -22.15
CA ASP A 254 0.96 20.72 -21.40
C ASP A 254 2.09 21.73 -21.64
N ALA A 255 2.50 22.43 -20.58
CA ALA A 255 3.55 23.44 -20.63
C ALA A 255 4.98 22.87 -20.63
N LEU A 256 5.15 21.56 -20.40
CA LEU A 256 6.45 20.88 -20.32
C LEU A 256 6.69 19.98 -21.53
N VAL A 257 5.68 19.20 -21.93
CA VAL A 257 5.74 18.29 -23.07
C VAL A 257 4.79 18.79 -24.17
N PRO A 258 5.30 19.46 -25.21
CA PRO A 258 4.43 20.12 -26.18
C PRO A 258 3.61 19.11 -26.97
N ALA A 259 2.30 19.31 -27.10
CA ALA A 259 1.39 18.45 -27.86
C ALA A 259 1.84 18.23 -29.33
N ALA A 260 2.65 19.14 -29.87
CA ALA A 260 3.28 19.02 -31.18
C ALA A 260 4.16 17.76 -31.35
N ILE A 261 4.61 17.11 -30.26
CA ILE A 261 5.34 15.83 -30.37
C ILE A 261 4.46 14.68 -30.83
N ALA A 262 3.12 14.81 -30.76
CA ALA A 262 2.21 13.70 -31.05
C ALA A 262 2.45 13.08 -32.44
N GLN A 263 2.65 13.93 -33.47
CA GLN A 263 2.85 13.45 -34.83
C GLN A 263 4.23 12.79 -35.02
N PRO A 264 5.36 13.43 -34.69
CA PRO A 264 6.67 12.77 -34.69
C PRO A 264 6.71 11.48 -33.84
N LEU A 265 5.99 11.46 -32.72
CA LEU A 265 5.91 10.28 -31.85
C LEU A 265 5.15 9.12 -32.50
N ARG A 266 4.06 9.37 -33.24
CA ARG A 266 3.37 8.33 -34.04
C ARG A 266 4.28 7.75 -35.11
N GLU A 267 4.97 8.61 -35.83
CA GLU A 267 5.92 8.20 -36.88
C GLU A 267 7.04 7.35 -36.32
N LEU A 268 7.57 7.74 -35.15
CA LEU A 268 8.64 7.04 -34.46
C LEU A 268 8.18 5.70 -33.84
N ALA A 269 7.04 5.69 -33.16
CA ALA A 269 6.55 4.52 -32.43
C ALA A 269 5.92 3.46 -33.36
N GLY A 270 5.61 3.82 -34.62
CA GLY A 270 5.07 2.91 -35.61
C GLY A 270 3.55 2.67 -35.48
N PRO A 271 2.96 1.92 -36.42
CA PRO A 271 1.51 1.81 -36.60
C PRO A 271 0.79 1.07 -35.47
N ASP A 272 1.49 0.21 -34.73
CA ASP A 272 0.92 -0.59 -33.63
C ASP A 272 0.88 0.19 -32.29
N ALA A 273 1.46 1.39 -32.24
CA ALA A 273 1.43 2.26 -31.09
C ALA A 273 0.17 3.15 -31.10
N VAL A 274 -0.43 3.32 -29.93
CA VAL A 274 -1.55 4.26 -29.73
C VAL A 274 -0.98 5.56 -29.18
N VAL A 275 -1.22 6.68 -29.87
CA VAL A 275 -0.78 8.02 -29.43
C VAL A 275 -1.96 8.98 -29.45
N GLU A 276 -2.44 9.31 -28.25
CA GLU A 276 -3.59 10.17 -28.02
C GLU A 276 -3.18 11.48 -27.34
N VAL A 277 -3.90 12.56 -27.66
CA VAL A 277 -3.78 13.85 -27.00
C VAL A 277 -5.09 14.14 -26.29
N ILE A 278 -5.05 14.26 -24.96
CA ILE A 278 -6.23 14.52 -24.14
C ILE A 278 -6.56 16.02 -24.21
N PRO A 279 -7.73 16.41 -24.76
CA PRO A 279 -8.11 17.81 -24.92
C PRO A 279 -8.25 18.53 -23.59
N GLY A 280 -7.79 19.79 -23.52
CA GLY A 280 -7.88 20.63 -22.33
C GLY A 280 -7.07 20.17 -21.11
N ALA A 281 -6.37 19.03 -21.20
CA ALA A 281 -5.58 18.50 -20.11
C ALA A 281 -4.24 19.22 -19.97
N CYS A 282 -3.75 19.33 -18.74
CA CYS A 282 -2.40 19.80 -18.40
C CYS A 282 -1.45 18.62 -18.16
N HIS A 283 -0.20 18.91 -17.79
CA HIS A 283 0.83 17.89 -17.54
C HIS A 283 0.44 16.86 -16.46
N LEU A 284 -0.44 17.22 -15.53
CA LEU A 284 -0.83 16.45 -14.35
C LEU A 284 -1.94 15.43 -14.62
N LEU A 285 -1.83 14.67 -15.72
CA LEU A 285 -2.77 13.62 -16.12
C LEU A 285 -3.15 12.65 -14.99
N PRO A 286 -2.23 12.17 -14.11
CA PRO A 286 -2.61 11.29 -13.01
C PRO A 286 -3.59 11.92 -12.00
N LEU A 287 -3.60 13.26 -11.89
CA LEU A 287 -4.44 13.99 -10.94
C LEU A 287 -5.74 14.48 -11.58
N THR A 288 -5.69 14.99 -12.81
CA THR A 288 -6.84 15.66 -13.44
C THR A 288 -7.64 14.72 -14.33
N GLU A 289 -7.00 13.75 -14.98
CA GLU A 289 -7.61 12.91 -16.03
C GLU A 289 -7.71 11.43 -15.65
N ALA A 290 -7.86 11.12 -14.35
CA ALA A 290 -7.83 9.75 -13.84
C ALA A 290 -8.82 8.80 -14.56
N ASP A 291 -10.04 9.28 -14.87
CA ASP A 291 -11.04 8.48 -15.57
C ASP A 291 -10.65 8.21 -17.02
N GLN A 292 -10.17 9.22 -17.75
CA GLN A 292 -9.74 9.08 -19.15
C GLN A 292 -8.50 8.18 -19.26
N VAL A 293 -7.49 8.40 -18.40
CA VAL A 293 -6.27 7.59 -18.36
C VAL A 293 -6.60 6.11 -18.09
N ALA A 294 -7.47 5.83 -17.10
CA ALA A 294 -7.85 4.46 -16.79
C ALA A 294 -8.64 3.79 -17.93
N ALA A 295 -9.53 4.53 -18.60
CA ALA A 295 -10.29 4.04 -19.75
C ALA A 295 -9.36 3.68 -20.92
N HIS A 296 -8.51 4.61 -21.36
CA HIS A 296 -7.57 4.37 -22.45
C HIS A 296 -6.60 3.21 -22.16
N LEU A 297 -6.12 3.12 -20.91
CA LEU A 297 -5.25 2.04 -20.49
C LEU A 297 -5.96 0.68 -20.57
N ARG A 298 -7.18 0.59 -20.04
CA ARG A 298 -7.96 -0.65 -20.05
C ARG A 298 -8.25 -1.09 -21.49
N ASP A 299 -8.72 -0.17 -22.33
CA ASP A 299 -9.03 -0.45 -23.73
C ASP A 299 -7.78 -0.91 -24.51
N ALA A 300 -6.62 -0.30 -24.25
CA ALA A 300 -5.36 -0.72 -24.85
C ALA A 300 -4.96 -2.13 -24.41
N CYS A 301 -4.98 -2.40 -23.11
CA CYS A 301 -4.67 -3.73 -22.57
C CYS A 301 -5.63 -4.82 -23.10
N GLU A 302 -6.91 -4.48 -23.31
CA GLU A 302 -7.88 -5.38 -23.92
C GLU A 302 -7.52 -5.70 -25.39
N ARG A 303 -7.25 -4.67 -26.20
CA ARG A 303 -6.84 -4.86 -27.61
C ARG A 303 -5.56 -5.69 -27.75
N TRP A 304 -4.65 -5.58 -26.79
CA TRP A 304 -3.40 -6.36 -26.76
C TRP A 304 -3.57 -7.77 -26.19
N GLY A 305 -4.77 -8.15 -25.75
CA GLY A 305 -5.02 -9.47 -25.15
C GLY A 305 -4.31 -9.67 -23.81
N LEU A 306 -3.99 -8.58 -23.10
CA LEU A 306 -3.28 -8.61 -21.83
C LEU A 306 -4.22 -8.72 -20.62
N LEU A 307 -5.52 -8.42 -20.79
CA LEU A 307 -6.53 -8.64 -19.75
C LEU A 307 -6.86 -10.14 -19.66
N GLN A 308 -6.04 -10.89 -18.92
CA GLN A 308 -6.24 -12.32 -18.71
C GLN A 308 -6.59 -12.56 -17.26
N LEU A 309 -7.75 -13.18 -16.99
CA LEU A 309 -8.11 -13.56 -15.63
C LEU A 309 -6.98 -14.37 -15.01
N GLN A 310 -6.29 -13.77 -14.05
CA GLN A 310 -5.38 -14.49 -13.19
C GLN A 310 -6.26 -15.35 -12.29
N PRO A 311 -6.02 -16.67 -12.20
CA PRO A 311 -6.87 -17.54 -11.42
C PRO A 311 -6.89 -17.09 -9.95
N SER A 312 -7.92 -16.35 -9.57
CA SER A 312 -8.29 -16.15 -8.17
C SER A 312 -9.20 -17.28 -7.76
N GLN A 313 -8.94 -17.91 -6.61
CA GLN A 313 -9.89 -18.86 -6.06
C GLN A 313 -11.21 -18.12 -5.82
N PRO A 314 -12.36 -18.63 -6.33
CA PRO A 314 -13.64 -18.01 -6.03
C PRO A 314 -13.84 -18.02 -4.51
N PRO A 315 -14.25 -16.90 -3.90
CA PRO A 315 -14.44 -16.86 -2.47
C PRO A 315 -15.54 -17.84 -2.08
N ALA A 316 -15.22 -18.79 -1.18
CA ALA A 316 -16.16 -19.77 -0.66
C ALA A 316 -17.31 -19.12 0.15
N LEU A 317 -17.08 -17.90 0.66
CA LEU A 317 -17.90 -17.19 1.64
C LEU A 317 -18.47 -15.88 1.05
N ASP A 318 -19.73 -15.57 1.35
CA ASP A 318 -20.31 -14.24 1.09
C ASP A 318 -20.15 -13.34 2.33
N LYS A 319 -19.30 -12.31 2.21
CA LYS A 319 -19.00 -11.36 3.28
C LYS A 319 -20.23 -10.58 3.77
N ARG A 320 -21.24 -10.37 2.93
CA ARG A 320 -22.47 -9.67 3.34
C ARG A 320 -23.28 -10.53 4.31
N ASP A 321 -23.35 -11.83 4.03
CA ASP A 321 -24.00 -12.80 4.91
C ASP A 321 -23.26 -12.92 6.25
N VAL A 322 -21.92 -12.95 6.22
CA VAL A 322 -21.06 -12.89 7.41
C VAL A 322 -21.40 -11.65 8.25
N ALA A 323 -21.32 -10.45 7.64
CA ALA A 323 -21.57 -9.19 8.32
C ALA A 323 -22.97 -9.13 8.94
N ALA A 324 -23.98 -9.59 8.21
CA ALA A 324 -25.37 -9.64 8.70
C ALA A 324 -25.54 -10.64 9.84
N SER A 325 -24.86 -11.79 9.78
CA SER A 325 -24.88 -12.81 10.84
C SER A 325 -24.32 -12.26 12.15
N PHE A 326 -23.10 -11.71 12.13
CA PHE A 326 -22.47 -11.13 13.31
C PHE A 326 -23.22 -9.89 13.81
N SER A 327 -23.75 -9.05 12.92
CA SER A 327 -24.55 -7.88 13.33
C SER A 327 -25.77 -8.27 14.17
N ARG A 328 -26.44 -9.40 13.86
CA ARG A 328 -27.56 -9.92 14.66
C ARG A 328 -27.11 -10.52 15.99
N ALA A 329 -25.90 -11.06 16.05
CA ALA A 329 -25.35 -11.71 17.23
C ALA A 329 -24.77 -10.74 18.26
N ALA A 330 -24.52 -9.47 17.91
CA ALA A 330 -23.75 -8.51 18.73
C ALA A 330 -24.16 -8.47 20.22
N ALA A 331 -25.46 -8.41 20.52
CA ALA A 331 -25.95 -8.33 21.90
C ALA A 331 -25.85 -9.65 22.71
N THR A 332 -25.70 -10.79 22.03
CA THR A 332 -25.61 -12.12 22.67
C THR A 332 -24.21 -12.73 22.55
N TYR A 333 -23.35 -12.17 21.71
CA TYR A 333 -22.05 -12.72 21.33
C TYR A 333 -21.18 -13.04 22.54
N ASP A 334 -20.98 -12.07 23.43
CA ASP A 334 -20.08 -12.20 24.58
C ASP A 334 -20.55 -13.27 25.59
N SER A 335 -21.83 -13.64 25.59
CA SER A 335 -22.33 -14.67 26.52
C SER A 335 -21.83 -16.08 26.19
N VAL A 336 -21.45 -16.34 24.93
CA VAL A 336 -21.06 -17.66 24.41
C VAL A 336 -19.65 -17.69 23.81
N ALA A 337 -18.88 -16.61 23.92
CA ALA A 337 -17.57 -16.43 23.28
C ALA A 337 -16.38 -17.08 24.04
N ARG A 338 -16.53 -18.30 24.55
CA ARG A 338 -15.48 -18.94 25.37
C ARG A 338 -14.17 -19.13 24.60
N LEU A 339 -14.23 -19.75 23.42
CA LEU A 339 -13.04 -19.98 22.58
C LEU A 339 -12.38 -18.65 22.18
N GLN A 340 -13.19 -17.66 21.79
CA GLN A 340 -12.73 -16.36 21.32
C GLN A 340 -11.96 -15.60 22.39
N ARG A 341 -12.43 -15.68 23.65
CA ARG A 341 -11.72 -15.13 24.80
C ARG A 341 -10.38 -15.83 25.01
N GLU A 342 -10.38 -17.16 25.11
CA GLU A 342 -9.17 -17.95 25.37
C GLU A 342 -8.11 -17.74 24.28
N VAL A 343 -8.51 -17.73 23.01
CA VAL A 343 -7.63 -17.46 21.87
C VAL A 343 -7.10 -16.03 21.90
N GLY A 344 -7.95 -15.04 22.16
CA GLY A 344 -7.51 -13.64 22.18
C GLY A 344 -6.65 -13.27 23.39
N GLU A 345 -6.89 -13.87 24.55
CA GLU A 345 -6.01 -13.76 25.73
C GLU A 345 -4.62 -14.33 25.42
N ARG A 346 -4.54 -15.52 24.81
CA ARG A 346 -3.26 -16.08 24.35
C ARG A 346 -2.60 -15.19 23.29
N LEU A 347 -3.36 -14.58 22.40
CA LEU A 347 -2.83 -13.65 21.40
C LEU A 347 -2.27 -12.38 22.04
N LEU A 348 -2.87 -11.88 23.13
CA LEU A 348 -2.33 -10.76 23.91
C LEU A 348 -1.02 -11.13 24.62
N GLU A 349 -0.85 -12.37 25.08
CA GLU A 349 0.43 -12.86 25.61
C GLU A 349 1.52 -12.83 24.53
N ILE A 350 1.20 -13.30 23.31
CA ILE A 350 2.11 -13.26 22.15
C ILE A 350 2.46 -11.82 21.77
N LEU A 351 1.49 -10.90 21.86
CA LEU A 351 1.70 -9.48 21.60
C LEU A 351 2.73 -8.84 22.54
N GLY A 352 2.70 -9.25 23.82
CA GLY A 352 3.52 -8.70 24.88
C GLY A 352 3.24 -7.22 25.20
N SER A 353 3.94 -6.70 26.21
CA SER A 353 3.89 -5.30 26.64
C SER A 353 5.13 -4.55 26.16
N GLU A 354 5.07 -4.01 24.95
CA GLU A 354 6.12 -3.16 24.39
C GLU A 354 5.57 -1.75 24.15
N PRO A 355 6.29 -0.68 24.51
CA PRO A 355 5.89 0.68 24.17
C PRO A 355 5.80 0.83 22.65
N GLY A 356 4.61 1.15 22.13
CA GLY A 356 4.45 1.56 20.73
C GLY A 356 5.06 2.94 20.51
N ALA A 357 5.14 3.39 19.25
CA ALA A 357 5.52 4.80 18.99
C ALA A 357 4.36 5.77 19.26
N GLY A 358 3.29 5.30 19.89
CA GLY A 358 2.17 6.12 20.34
C GLY A 358 1.26 6.62 19.22
N ARG A 359 1.21 5.98 18.03
CA ARG A 359 0.32 6.42 16.96
C ARG A 359 -1.02 5.72 16.99
N CYS A 360 -1.10 4.50 16.48
CA CYS A 360 -2.37 3.82 16.26
C CYS A 360 -2.25 2.30 16.40
N VAL A 361 -3.19 1.73 17.18
CA VAL A 361 -3.47 0.30 17.25
C VAL A 361 -4.77 0.04 16.50
N LEU A 362 -4.68 -0.78 15.45
CA LEU A 362 -5.85 -1.26 14.72
C LEU A 362 -6.28 -2.63 15.28
N ASP A 363 -7.46 -2.70 15.86
CA ASP A 363 -8.12 -3.95 16.22
C ASP A 363 -9.02 -4.38 15.06
N LEU A 364 -8.49 -5.31 14.24
CA LEU A 364 -9.04 -5.74 12.96
C LEU A 364 -10.00 -6.92 13.15
N GLY A 365 -11.28 -6.67 12.95
CA GLY A 365 -12.37 -7.56 13.35
C GLY A 365 -12.66 -7.47 14.85
N SER A 366 -12.78 -6.24 15.36
CA SER A 366 -12.87 -5.96 16.80
C SER A 366 -14.12 -6.53 17.48
N GLY A 367 -15.13 -6.95 16.72
CA GLY A 367 -16.40 -7.45 17.25
C GLY A 367 -17.08 -6.44 18.17
N THR A 368 -17.48 -6.90 19.36
CA THR A 368 -18.07 -6.10 20.45
C THR A 368 -17.05 -5.20 21.17
N GLY A 369 -15.78 -5.23 20.77
CA GLY A 369 -14.70 -4.43 21.37
C GLY A 369 -14.09 -5.07 22.62
N HIS A 370 -14.28 -6.38 22.85
CA HIS A 370 -13.85 -7.07 24.06
C HIS A 370 -12.39 -6.81 24.47
N PHE A 371 -11.47 -6.72 23.49
CA PHE A 371 -10.04 -6.51 23.74
C PHE A 371 -9.61 -5.04 23.76
N CYS A 372 -10.53 -4.07 23.61
CA CYS A 372 -10.22 -2.65 23.53
C CYS A 372 -9.38 -2.16 24.71
N GLU A 373 -9.85 -2.36 25.94
CA GLU A 373 -9.13 -1.91 27.14
C GLU A 373 -7.77 -2.60 27.31
N ALA A 374 -7.69 -3.89 26.98
CA ALA A 374 -6.45 -4.66 27.08
C ALA A 374 -5.41 -4.16 26.09
N LEU A 375 -5.81 -3.84 24.87
CA LEU A 375 -4.95 -3.26 23.84
C LEU A 375 -4.50 -1.84 24.18
N GLN A 376 -5.40 -1.01 24.70
CA GLN A 376 -5.06 0.33 25.20
C GLN A 376 -4.04 0.27 26.34
N ARG A 377 -4.18 -0.70 27.27
CA ARG A 377 -3.19 -0.95 28.33
C ARG A 377 -1.87 -1.48 27.80
N ALA A 378 -1.90 -2.36 26.81
CA ALA A 378 -0.70 -2.94 26.21
C ALA A 378 0.09 -1.93 25.36
N ARG A 379 -0.57 -0.88 24.85
CA ARG A 379 0.02 0.17 24.00
C ARG A 379 -0.40 1.56 24.49
N PRO A 380 0.04 1.97 25.69
CA PRO A 380 -0.36 3.25 26.26
C PRO A 380 0.08 4.41 25.35
N GLY A 381 -0.78 5.42 25.23
CA GLY A 381 -0.55 6.61 24.40
C GLY A 381 -0.81 6.41 22.90
N SER A 382 -1.12 5.20 22.43
CA SER A 382 -1.57 4.98 21.05
C SER A 382 -3.08 5.21 20.92
N GLN A 383 -3.52 5.76 19.80
CA GLN A 383 -4.94 5.81 19.46
C GLN A 383 -5.46 4.40 19.18
N TYR A 384 -6.55 4.01 19.82
CA TYR A 384 -7.25 2.77 19.49
C TYR A 384 -8.24 2.99 18.34
N LEU A 385 -8.19 2.11 17.35
CA LEU A 385 -9.15 2.03 16.26
C LEU A 385 -9.68 0.60 16.15
N GLY A 386 -10.94 0.40 16.55
CA GLY A 386 -11.67 -0.84 16.31
C GLY A 386 -12.32 -0.82 14.93
N LEU A 387 -12.11 -1.88 14.15
CA LEU A 387 -12.67 -2.03 12.82
C LEU A 387 -13.37 -3.38 12.72
N ASP A 388 -14.63 -3.39 12.26
CA ASP A 388 -15.33 -4.64 11.98
C ASP A 388 -16.16 -4.52 10.69
N LEU A 389 -16.34 -5.64 9.99
CA LEU A 389 -17.19 -5.71 8.80
C LEU A 389 -18.68 -5.62 9.17
N ALA A 390 -19.05 -6.11 10.36
CA ALA A 390 -20.41 -6.14 10.86
C ALA A 390 -20.78 -4.82 11.54
N GLU A 391 -21.66 -4.05 10.89
CA GLU A 391 -22.12 -2.77 11.41
C GLU A 391 -22.76 -2.89 12.81
N GLY A 392 -23.48 -3.98 13.09
CA GLY A 392 -24.09 -4.22 14.40
C GLY A 392 -23.05 -4.40 15.52
N MET A 393 -21.91 -5.01 15.22
CA MET A 393 -20.80 -5.16 16.16
C MET A 393 -20.17 -3.80 16.49
N VAL A 394 -19.89 -3.00 15.47
CA VAL A 394 -19.36 -1.63 15.63
C VAL A 394 -20.32 -0.74 16.41
N ARG A 395 -21.63 -0.81 16.12
CA ARG A 395 -22.64 -0.05 16.86
C ARG A 395 -22.70 -0.46 18.33
N TYR A 396 -22.62 -1.77 18.61
CA TYR A 396 -22.58 -2.29 19.97
C TYR A 396 -21.34 -1.79 20.71
N ALA A 397 -20.15 -1.97 20.13
CA ALA A 397 -18.88 -1.57 20.73
C ALA A 397 -18.86 -0.07 21.05
N ARG A 398 -19.27 0.79 20.09
CA ARG A 398 -19.36 2.23 20.31
C ARG A 398 -20.32 2.62 21.44
N GLY A 399 -21.34 1.81 21.73
CA GLY A 399 -22.30 2.07 22.80
C GLY A 399 -21.86 1.57 24.19
N HIS A 400 -20.85 0.70 24.27
CA HIS A 400 -20.40 0.05 25.51
C HIS A 400 -18.96 0.39 25.91
N HIS A 401 -18.21 1.05 25.03
CA HIS A 401 -16.86 1.54 25.31
C HIS A 401 -16.87 3.07 25.26
N ASP A 402 -16.70 3.69 26.43
CA ASP A 402 -16.55 5.14 26.57
C ASP A 402 -15.12 5.58 26.23
N GLY A 403 -14.94 6.85 25.80
CA GLY A 403 -13.62 7.49 25.69
C GLY A 403 -13.08 7.72 24.28
N GLU A 404 -11.74 7.69 24.14
CA GLU A 404 -11.00 8.10 22.93
C GLU A 404 -10.95 7.03 21.81
N ALA A 405 -11.54 5.86 22.04
CA ALA A 405 -11.61 4.77 21.06
C ALA A 405 -12.39 5.19 19.81
N ARG A 406 -11.82 4.94 18.64
CA ARG A 406 -12.50 5.15 17.35
C ARG A 406 -13.00 3.82 16.81
N TRP A 407 -14.14 3.86 16.14
CA TRP A 407 -14.81 2.68 15.61
C TRP A 407 -15.18 2.87 14.14
N LEU A 408 -14.89 1.87 13.31
CA LEU A 408 -15.08 1.93 11.87
C LEU A 408 -15.71 0.67 11.30
N VAL A 409 -16.69 0.84 10.41
CA VAL A 409 -17.25 -0.26 9.62
C VAL A 409 -16.49 -0.35 8.32
N ALA A 410 -15.76 -1.43 8.08
CA ALA A 410 -14.98 -1.62 6.87
C ALA A 410 -14.61 -3.09 6.61
N ASP A 411 -14.23 -3.39 5.37
CA ASP A 411 -13.67 -4.69 5.01
C ASP A 411 -12.15 -4.71 5.28
N ALA A 412 -11.67 -5.73 5.98
CA ALA A 412 -10.26 -5.98 6.23
C ALA A 412 -9.43 -6.19 4.95
N GLU A 413 -10.05 -6.61 3.85
CA GLU A 413 -9.41 -6.73 2.52
C GLU A 413 -9.43 -5.43 1.70
N SER A 414 -9.97 -4.34 2.24
CA SER A 414 -9.99 -3.01 1.62
C SER A 414 -10.11 -1.92 2.68
N LEU A 415 -9.03 -1.70 3.42
CA LEU A 415 -9.01 -0.79 4.57
C LEU A 415 -9.09 0.68 4.13
N PRO A 416 -10.04 1.47 4.64
CA PRO A 416 -10.15 2.91 4.35
C PRO A 416 -9.17 3.73 5.22
N LEU A 417 -7.95 3.23 5.38
CA LEU A 417 -6.88 3.84 6.18
C LEU A 417 -5.74 4.25 5.27
N ALA A 418 -5.01 5.29 5.66
CA ALA A 418 -3.81 5.72 4.96
C ALA A 418 -2.69 4.67 5.09
N SER A 419 -1.76 4.68 4.16
CA SER A 419 -0.58 3.81 4.24
C SER A 419 0.33 4.28 5.39
N ALA A 420 1.03 3.35 6.03
CA ALA A 420 1.91 3.60 7.18
C ALA A 420 1.27 4.39 8.34
N SER A 421 -0.03 4.22 8.58
CA SER A 421 -0.78 4.90 9.64
C SER A 421 -0.84 4.16 10.97
N CYS A 422 -0.51 2.87 10.99
CA CYS A 422 -0.66 1.99 12.15
C CYS A 422 0.70 1.45 12.62
N ASP A 423 0.85 1.35 13.94
CA ASP A 423 2.03 0.74 14.58
C ASP A 423 1.81 -0.75 14.83
N LEU A 424 0.57 -1.10 15.15
CA LEU A 424 0.13 -2.45 15.51
C LEU A 424 -1.20 -2.76 14.83
N VAL A 425 -1.32 -3.96 14.28
CA VAL A 425 -2.60 -4.59 13.94
C VAL A 425 -2.80 -5.81 14.85
N PHE A 426 -3.91 -5.86 15.56
CA PHE A 426 -4.33 -7.03 16.34
C PHE A 426 -5.57 -7.62 15.66
N SER A 427 -5.63 -8.95 15.49
CA SER A 427 -6.82 -9.59 14.92
C SER A 427 -7.07 -10.96 15.53
N SER A 428 -8.11 -11.09 16.34
CA SER A 428 -8.48 -12.38 16.94
C SER A 428 -9.68 -12.98 16.23
N LEU A 429 -9.48 -14.12 15.56
CA LEU A 429 -10.54 -14.91 14.92
C LEU A 429 -11.43 -14.11 13.94
N ALA A 430 -10.84 -13.15 13.23
CA ALA A 430 -11.51 -12.44 12.14
C ALA A 430 -11.01 -12.86 10.75
N ILE A 431 -9.73 -13.25 10.63
CA ILE A 431 -9.07 -13.54 9.35
C ILE A 431 -9.70 -14.71 8.60
N GLN A 432 -10.31 -15.67 9.27
CA GLN A 432 -10.99 -16.78 8.61
C GLN A 432 -12.20 -16.35 7.77
N TRP A 433 -12.68 -15.12 7.97
CA TRP A 433 -13.75 -14.51 7.19
C TRP A 433 -13.23 -13.70 5.99
N CYS A 434 -11.92 -13.72 5.75
CA CYS A 434 -11.23 -13.08 4.63
C CYS A 434 -10.76 -14.15 3.62
N PRO A 435 -11.55 -14.43 2.57
CA PRO A 435 -11.25 -15.50 1.61
C PRO A 435 -10.05 -15.19 0.70
N ARG A 436 -9.55 -13.94 0.68
CA ARG A 436 -8.44 -13.50 -0.16
C ARG A 436 -7.27 -13.05 0.72
N PRO A 437 -6.50 -13.99 1.28
CA PRO A 437 -5.42 -13.68 2.23
C PRO A 437 -4.34 -12.79 1.62
N ALA A 438 -4.10 -12.86 0.30
CA ALA A 438 -3.17 -11.96 -0.39
C ALA A 438 -3.63 -10.48 -0.33
N LEU A 439 -4.93 -10.21 -0.47
CA LEU A 439 -5.45 -8.83 -0.33
C LEU A 439 -5.39 -8.37 1.12
N LEU A 440 -5.81 -9.24 2.04
CA LEU A 440 -5.76 -8.96 3.47
C LEU A 440 -4.35 -8.60 3.93
N PHE A 441 -3.36 -9.43 3.59
CA PHE A 441 -1.98 -9.22 4.03
C PHE A 441 -1.33 -8.02 3.34
N ALA A 442 -1.69 -7.73 2.08
CA ALA A 442 -1.27 -6.49 1.43
C ALA A 442 -1.86 -5.26 2.12
N GLU A 443 -3.14 -5.27 2.51
CA GLU A 443 -3.76 -4.16 3.24
C GLU A 443 -3.17 -4.00 4.65
N ILE A 444 -2.92 -5.10 5.38
CA ILE A 444 -2.22 -5.07 6.68
C ILE A 444 -0.81 -4.49 6.51
N ALA A 445 -0.03 -4.97 5.55
CA ALA A 445 1.29 -4.44 5.27
C ALA A 445 1.23 -2.96 4.88
N ARG A 446 0.24 -2.56 4.07
CA ARG A 446 0.06 -1.18 3.63
C ARG A 446 -0.17 -0.21 4.79
N VAL A 447 -1.11 -0.52 5.68
CA VAL A 447 -1.44 0.36 6.82
C VAL A 447 -0.38 0.33 7.90
N LEU A 448 0.37 -0.76 8.03
CA LEU A 448 1.54 -0.81 8.91
C LEU A 448 2.65 0.11 8.39
N ARG A 449 3.26 0.86 9.29
CA ARG A 449 4.55 1.53 9.00
C ARG A 449 5.71 0.53 8.93
N PRO A 450 6.85 0.90 8.34
CA PRO A 450 8.09 0.15 8.51
C PRO A 450 8.40 -0.07 10.01
N GLY A 451 8.78 -1.28 10.39
CA GLY A 451 8.95 -1.71 11.78
C GLY A 451 7.64 -1.97 12.54
N GLY A 452 6.47 -1.82 11.90
CA GLY A 452 5.17 -2.15 12.46
C GLY A 452 4.92 -3.65 12.50
N ARG A 453 4.00 -4.08 13.38
CA ARG A 453 3.69 -5.50 13.60
C ARG A 453 2.20 -5.78 13.46
N CYS A 454 1.85 -6.95 12.92
CA CYS A 454 0.54 -7.54 13.09
C CYS A 454 0.66 -8.82 13.92
N VAL A 455 -0.22 -8.99 14.91
CA VAL A 455 -0.44 -10.28 15.56
C VAL A 455 -1.86 -10.72 15.29
N PHE A 456 -2.04 -11.98 14.92
CA PHE A 456 -3.37 -12.50 14.65
C PHE A 456 -3.55 -13.94 15.12
N ALA A 457 -4.81 -14.32 15.31
CA ALA A 457 -5.22 -15.71 15.46
C ALA A 457 -6.31 -16.03 14.43
N THR A 458 -6.22 -17.21 13.81
CA THR A 458 -7.22 -17.70 12.86
C THR A 458 -7.40 -19.21 12.97
N LEU A 459 -8.47 -19.73 12.38
CA LEU A 459 -8.79 -21.16 12.39
C LEU A 459 -8.16 -21.84 11.18
N GLY A 460 -7.70 -23.08 11.37
CA GLY A 460 -7.16 -23.96 10.35
C GLY A 460 -8.11 -25.11 9.96
N PRO A 461 -7.77 -25.88 8.90
CA PRO A 461 -8.64 -26.93 8.34
C PRO A 461 -9.04 -28.04 9.32
N GLY A 462 -8.25 -28.28 10.37
CA GLY A 462 -8.58 -29.26 11.43
C GLY A 462 -9.73 -28.84 12.34
N THR A 463 -10.25 -27.62 12.21
CA THR A 463 -11.34 -27.10 13.05
C THR A 463 -12.67 -27.81 12.81
N LEU A 464 -13.32 -28.19 13.91
CA LEU A 464 -14.60 -28.90 13.98
C LEU A 464 -14.61 -30.19 13.15
N ALA A 465 -13.49 -30.92 13.16
CA ALA A 465 -13.35 -32.20 12.47
C ALA A 465 -14.44 -33.21 12.89
N GLU A 466 -14.77 -33.24 14.18
CA GLU A 466 -15.83 -34.09 14.72
C GLU A 466 -17.21 -33.79 14.11
N LEU A 467 -17.54 -32.50 13.97
CA LEU A 467 -18.80 -32.04 13.38
C LEU A 467 -18.84 -32.31 11.88
N ARG A 468 -17.72 -32.08 11.18
CA ARG A 468 -17.59 -32.35 9.74
C ARG A 468 -17.79 -33.84 9.44
N ALA A 469 -17.16 -34.71 10.23
CA ALA A 469 -17.32 -36.16 10.11
C ALA A 469 -18.76 -36.61 10.39
N ALA A 470 -19.41 -36.04 11.42
CA ALA A 470 -20.81 -36.37 11.75
C ALA A 470 -21.79 -35.96 10.63
N TRP A 471 -21.58 -34.79 10.01
CA TRP A 471 -22.40 -34.35 8.87
C TRP A 471 -22.16 -35.14 7.59
N ALA A 472 -20.90 -35.53 7.31
CA ALA A 472 -20.57 -36.36 6.15
C ALA A 472 -21.24 -37.74 6.20
N ALA A 473 -21.59 -38.23 7.40
CA ALA A 473 -22.38 -39.43 7.58
C ALA A 473 -23.89 -39.22 7.33
N ALA A 474 -24.37 -37.98 7.32
CA ALA A 474 -25.78 -37.62 7.22
C ALA A 474 -26.18 -37.15 5.81
N ASP A 475 -25.35 -36.32 5.15
CA ASP A 475 -25.55 -35.86 3.77
C ASP A 475 -24.22 -35.42 3.11
N HIS A 476 -24.31 -34.91 1.88
CA HIS A 476 -23.16 -34.45 1.07
C HIS A 476 -22.98 -32.92 1.05
N TYR A 477 -23.74 -32.18 1.87
CA TYR A 477 -23.63 -30.73 1.91
C TYR A 477 -22.52 -30.28 2.86
N GLN A 478 -21.97 -29.10 2.58
CA GLN A 478 -21.02 -28.46 3.48
C GLN A 478 -21.76 -27.85 4.66
N HIS A 479 -21.49 -28.33 5.88
CA HIS A 479 -22.10 -27.85 7.14
C HIS A 479 -21.11 -27.14 8.08
N VAL A 480 -19.81 -27.19 7.78
CA VAL A 480 -18.76 -26.47 8.50
C VAL A 480 -18.03 -25.55 7.52
N ASN A 481 -17.64 -24.36 7.98
CA ASN A 481 -16.83 -23.45 7.17
C ASN A 481 -15.49 -24.06 6.75
N ASP A 482 -15.02 -23.69 5.57
CA ASP A 482 -13.66 -24.00 5.16
C ASP A 482 -12.71 -22.95 5.73
N PHE A 483 -11.55 -23.43 6.14
CA PHE A 483 -10.52 -22.66 6.79
C PHE A 483 -9.23 -22.81 5.99
N LEU A 484 -8.48 -21.73 5.84
CA LEU A 484 -7.26 -21.74 5.03
C LEU A 484 -6.16 -22.55 5.73
N PRO A 485 -5.44 -23.43 5.02
CA PRO A 485 -4.27 -24.10 5.57
C PRO A 485 -3.12 -23.10 5.80
N ALA A 486 -2.21 -23.42 6.73
CA ALA A 486 -1.02 -22.59 6.99
C ALA A 486 -0.19 -22.30 5.73
N SER A 487 -0.13 -23.24 4.78
CA SER A 487 0.57 -23.06 3.50
C SER A 487 -0.02 -21.95 2.64
N ALA A 488 -1.35 -21.77 2.64
CA ALA A 488 -2.01 -20.70 1.90
C ALA A 488 -1.73 -19.34 2.52
N LEU A 489 -1.72 -19.25 3.86
CA LEU A 489 -1.32 -18.03 4.58
C LEU A 489 0.15 -17.69 4.33
N ALA A 490 1.05 -18.68 4.39
CA ALA A 490 2.47 -18.48 4.11
C ALA A 490 2.70 -17.98 2.66
N ALA A 491 2.05 -18.60 1.67
CA ALA A 491 2.15 -18.18 0.28
C ALA A 491 1.62 -16.75 0.07
N ALA A 492 0.51 -16.38 0.71
CA ALA A 492 -0.02 -15.03 0.65
C ALA A 492 0.95 -14.00 1.24
N ALA A 493 1.59 -14.29 2.37
CA ALA A 493 2.55 -13.39 2.98
C ALA A 493 3.84 -13.25 2.15
N GLN A 494 4.34 -14.35 1.57
CA GLN A 494 5.50 -14.32 0.67
C GLN A 494 5.28 -13.45 -0.58
N GLY A 495 4.04 -13.34 -1.04
CA GLY A 495 3.66 -12.47 -2.15
C GLY A 495 3.63 -10.98 -1.81
N VAL A 496 3.79 -10.59 -0.55
CA VAL A 496 3.78 -9.19 -0.11
C VAL A 496 5.22 -8.74 0.22
N PRO A 497 5.82 -7.84 -0.58
CA PRO A 497 7.18 -7.38 -0.35
C PRO A 497 7.37 -6.75 1.05
N GLY A 498 8.46 -7.11 1.72
CA GLY A 498 8.82 -6.56 3.03
C GLY A 498 7.97 -7.08 4.21
N LEU A 499 7.16 -8.12 4.00
CA LEU A 499 6.36 -8.74 5.07
C LEU A 499 6.96 -10.09 5.46
N GLN A 500 7.24 -10.28 6.75
CA GLN A 500 7.75 -11.54 7.29
C GLN A 500 6.69 -12.17 8.19
N LEU A 501 6.22 -13.38 7.85
CA LEU A 501 5.22 -14.12 8.62
C LEU A 501 5.84 -15.29 9.38
N ARG A 502 5.54 -15.40 10.67
CA ARG A 502 5.74 -16.59 11.50
C ARG A 502 4.38 -17.13 11.93
N LEU A 503 4.19 -18.44 11.84
CA LEU A 503 2.97 -19.13 12.23
C LEU A 503 3.27 -20.23 13.25
N GLU A 504 2.44 -20.31 14.28
CA GLU A 504 2.43 -21.39 15.26
C GLU A 504 1.05 -22.04 15.29
N ARG A 505 1.00 -23.38 15.25
CA ARG A 505 -0.24 -24.16 15.32
C ARG A 505 -0.49 -24.63 16.75
N HIS A 506 -1.71 -24.45 17.23
CA HIS A 506 -2.21 -24.94 18.51
C HIS A 506 -3.53 -25.66 18.31
N ASP A 507 -3.63 -26.89 18.83
CA ASP A 507 -4.89 -27.64 18.83
C ASP A 507 -5.60 -27.43 20.17
N MET A 508 -6.75 -26.76 20.13
CA MET A 508 -7.59 -26.49 21.29
C MET A 508 -8.81 -27.41 21.28
N ARG A 509 -9.31 -27.77 22.47
CA ARG A 509 -10.49 -28.65 22.57
C ARG A 509 -11.48 -28.14 23.59
N LEU A 510 -12.70 -27.94 23.14
CA LEU A 510 -13.85 -27.73 24.02
C LEU A 510 -14.60 -29.06 24.21
N ALA A 511 -15.33 -29.14 25.31
CA ALA A 511 -16.05 -30.34 25.72
C ALA A 511 -17.49 -29.98 26.11
N TYR A 512 -18.44 -30.76 25.61
CA TYR A 512 -19.86 -30.51 25.75
C TYR A 512 -20.57 -31.73 26.33
N THR A 513 -21.61 -31.50 27.12
CA THR A 513 -22.52 -32.58 27.56
C THR A 513 -23.42 -33.02 26.42
N GLU A 514 -23.92 -32.09 25.63
CA GLU A 514 -24.82 -32.32 24.50
C GLU A 514 -24.30 -31.60 23.26
N VAL A 515 -24.34 -32.25 22.09
CA VAL A 515 -23.92 -31.60 20.82
C VAL A 515 -24.82 -30.41 20.45
N ARG A 516 -26.06 -30.38 20.96
CA ARG A 516 -26.98 -29.25 20.75
C ARG A 516 -26.46 -27.95 21.35
N ASP A 517 -25.70 -28.04 22.44
CA ASP A 517 -25.10 -26.87 23.10
C ASP A 517 -24.02 -26.27 22.19
N LEU A 518 -23.17 -27.10 21.58
CA LEU A 518 -22.21 -26.67 20.56
C LEU A 518 -22.90 -25.99 19.38
N LEU A 519 -23.96 -26.58 18.83
CA LEU A 519 -24.69 -26.01 17.69
C LEU A 519 -25.35 -24.68 18.04
N LEU A 520 -25.90 -24.57 19.26
CA LEU A 520 -26.50 -23.35 19.76
C LEU A 520 -25.44 -22.26 19.98
N GLU A 521 -24.28 -22.60 20.54
CA GLU A 521 -23.14 -21.71 20.71
C GLU A 521 -22.68 -21.14 19.36
N LEU A 522 -22.41 -22.00 18.36
CA LEU A 522 -22.01 -21.57 17.02
C LEU A 522 -23.05 -20.65 16.36
N LYS A 523 -24.34 -20.94 16.54
CA LYS A 523 -25.42 -20.10 16.02
C LYS A 523 -25.50 -18.75 16.74
N THR A 524 -25.37 -18.75 18.05
CA THR A 524 -25.48 -17.55 18.91
C THR A 524 -24.31 -16.60 18.69
N LEU A 525 -23.12 -17.15 18.39
CA LEU A 525 -21.95 -16.37 17.96
C LEU A 525 -22.11 -15.73 16.59
N GLY A 526 -23.06 -16.17 15.77
CA GLY A 526 -23.14 -15.81 14.36
C GLY A 526 -22.14 -16.56 13.47
N ALA A 527 -21.36 -17.49 14.03
CA ALA A 527 -20.31 -18.28 13.35
C ALA A 527 -20.83 -19.57 12.70
N HIS A 528 -22.13 -19.64 12.39
CA HIS A 528 -22.70 -20.77 11.65
C HIS A 528 -22.25 -20.77 10.19
N ASN A 529 -22.61 -21.82 9.45
CA ASN A 529 -22.18 -21.98 8.06
C ASN A 529 -22.80 -20.92 7.12
N VAL A 530 -21.91 -20.20 6.43
CA VAL A 530 -22.24 -19.14 5.45
C VAL A 530 -21.55 -19.35 4.10
N ASN A 531 -21.12 -20.58 3.80
CA ASN A 531 -20.55 -20.93 2.50
C ASN A 531 -21.63 -20.92 1.41
N ARG A 532 -21.23 -20.61 0.18
CA ARG A 532 -22.12 -20.61 -1.00
C ARG A 532 -22.72 -21.99 -1.32
N GLN A 533 -22.04 -23.07 -0.98
CA GLN A 533 -22.50 -24.45 -1.20
C GLN A 533 -23.33 -25.02 -0.02
N ARG A 534 -23.78 -24.19 0.92
CA ARG A 534 -24.67 -24.64 2.00
C ARG A 534 -26.04 -25.09 1.45
N PRO A 535 -26.74 -26.02 2.11
CA PRO A 535 -28.09 -26.37 1.72
C PRO A 535 -29.03 -25.16 1.82
N ALA A 536 -29.82 -24.91 0.77
CA ALA A 536 -30.87 -23.89 0.80
C ALA A 536 -32.13 -24.44 1.48
N GLY A 537 -32.39 -24.04 2.72
CA GLY A 537 -33.60 -24.43 3.48
C GLY A 537 -33.31 -25.04 4.85
N LEU A 538 -34.36 -25.53 5.51
CA LEU A 538 -34.25 -26.20 6.81
C LEU A 538 -33.60 -27.58 6.65
N THR A 539 -32.71 -27.95 7.57
CA THR A 539 -32.17 -29.31 7.64
C THR A 539 -33.31 -30.31 7.80
N PRO A 540 -33.41 -31.35 6.94
CA PRO A 540 -34.39 -32.41 7.10
C PRO A 540 -34.27 -33.09 8.48
N PRO A 541 -35.37 -33.42 9.18
CA PRO A 541 -35.33 -34.04 10.49
C PRO A 541 -34.55 -35.37 10.53
N GLY A 542 -34.55 -36.12 9.42
CA GLY A 542 -33.77 -37.36 9.27
C GLY A 542 -32.26 -37.11 9.28
N ALA A 543 -31.79 -36.14 8.51
CA ALA A 543 -30.38 -35.76 8.45
C ALA A 543 -29.88 -35.24 9.80
N LEU A 544 -30.67 -34.39 10.48
CA LEU A 544 -30.32 -33.91 11.81
C LEU A 544 -30.17 -35.07 12.81
N ARG A 545 -31.11 -36.03 12.83
CA ARG A 545 -31.01 -37.21 13.72
C ARG A 545 -29.79 -38.07 13.42
N SER A 546 -29.46 -38.26 12.14
CA SER A 546 -28.29 -39.03 11.72
C SER A 546 -26.99 -38.36 12.17
N MET A 547 -26.86 -37.04 11.96
CA MET A 547 -25.70 -36.28 12.45
C MET A 547 -25.57 -36.35 13.98
N LEU A 548 -26.68 -36.16 14.72
CA LEU A 548 -26.66 -36.25 16.18
C LEU A 548 -26.16 -37.63 16.66
N ALA A 549 -26.66 -38.71 16.06
CA ALA A 549 -26.23 -40.07 16.40
C ALA A 549 -24.76 -40.33 16.04
N ALA A 550 -24.29 -39.83 14.88
CA ALA A 550 -22.90 -39.95 14.47
C ALA A 550 -21.95 -39.16 15.38
N TYR A 551 -22.37 -37.99 15.86
CA TYR A 551 -21.60 -37.19 16.81
C TYR A 551 -21.54 -37.87 18.18
N GLU A 552 -22.65 -38.46 18.63
CA GLU A 552 -22.74 -39.13 19.94
C GLU A 552 -21.74 -40.30 20.07
N ALA A 553 -21.43 -41.00 18.96
CA ALA A 553 -20.41 -42.04 18.91
C ALA A 553 -18.98 -41.53 19.26
N GLN A 554 -18.78 -40.23 19.30
CA GLN A 554 -17.49 -39.59 19.62
C GLN A 554 -17.35 -39.26 21.12
N ARG A 555 -18.35 -39.57 21.96
CA ARG A 555 -18.33 -39.30 23.40
C ARG A 555 -17.19 -40.05 24.10
N LYS A 556 -16.42 -39.33 24.91
CA LYS A 556 -15.35 -39.88 25.75
C LYS A 556 -15.45 -39.30 27.15
N ASN A 557 -15.36 -40.16 28.17
CA ASN A 557 -15.45 -39.77 29.58
C ASN A 557 -16.70 -38.90 29.89
N GLY A 558 -17.84 -39.24 29.28
CA GLY A 558 -19.09 -38.51 29.49
C GLY A 558 -19.23 -37.20 28.70
N LEU A 559 -18.23 -36.78 27.93
CA LEU A 559 -18.23 -35.51 27.20
C LEU A 559 -18.01 -35.71 25.68
N LEU A 560 -18.59 -34.80 24.91
CA LEU A 560 -18.44 -34.71 23.45
C LEU A 560 -17.38 -33.67 23.10
N PRO A 561 -16.35 -34.05 22.32
CA PRO A 561 -15.29 -33.12 21.95
C PRO A 561 -15.70 -32.19 20.80
N ALA A 562 -15.17 -30.98 20.80
CA ALA A 562 -15.08 -30.10 19.63
C ALA A 562 -13.64 -29.59 19.53
N SER A 563 -12.93 -30.00 18.48
CA SER A 563 -11.52 -29.62 18.29
C SER A 563 -11.40 -28.40 17.38
N TYR A 564 -10.50 -27.49 17.73
CA TYR A 564 -10.22 -26.25 17.00
C TYR A 564 -8.73 -26.21 16.69
N GLU A 565 -8.39 -26.18 15.40
CA GLU A 565 -7.01 -25.95 14.97
C GLU A 565 -6.83 -24.45 14.87
N VAL A 566 -5.99 -23.87 15.72
CA VAL A 566 -5.76 -22.41 15.79
C VAL A 566 -4.35 -22.12 15.31
N TYR A 567 -4.23 -21.18 14.38
CA TYR A 567 -2.96 -20.61 13.96
C TYR A 567 -2.78 -19.24 14.61
N PHE A 568 -1.68 -19.09 15.35
CA PHE A 568 -1.21 -17.81 15.85
C PHE A 568 -0.13 -17.28 14.90
N GLY A 569 -0.35 -16.09 14.37
CA GLY A 569 0.54 -15.44 13.40
C GLY A 569 1.16 -14.17 13.95
N VAL A 570 2.45 -13.99 13.66
CA VAL A 570 3.16 -12.73 13.88
C VAL A 570 3.73 -12.29 12.53
N MET A 571 3.31 -11.11 12.07
CA MET A 571 3.82 -10.47 10.87
C MET A 571 4.60 -9.22 11.25
N ASP A 572 5.86 -9.16 10.81
CA ASP A 572 6.72 -7.99 10.98
C ASP A 572 6.92 -7.34 9.60
N LYS A 573 6.68 -6.02 9.51
CA LYS A 573 6.95 -5.24 8.30
C LYS A 573 8.35 -4.63 8.39
N THR A 574 9.21 -4.94 7.42
CA THR A 574 10.59 -4.43 7.35
C THR A 574 10.65 -3.00 6.82
#